data_AF-A0A945XZM3-F1
#
_entry.id   AF-A0A945XZM3-F1
#
_cell.length_a   1.000
_cell.length_b   1.000
_cell.length_c   1.000
_cell.angle_alpha   90.00
_cell.angle_beta   90.00
_cell.angle_gamma   90.00
#
_symmetry.space_group_name_H-M   'P 1'
#
loop_
_entity.id
_entity.type
_entity.pdbx_description
1 polymer ?
#
loop_
_entity_poly.entity_id
_entity_poly.type
_entity_poly.pdbx_seq_one_letter_code
_entity_poly.pdbx_strand_id
1 'polypeptide(L)'
;GHGDDGWLAGYQAIAGEVDRFIGFELGQMFVPYGRIVGLETYAALLEIPQCIGAKHSSLDRTLEWQRLALRDVHRSDFMVLTGNDLGIDMVMYGSDYLLGLSTFAPDLFAARDHHWETGDPAFYELNDMLQYLGHFTFRPPTPGYRHNAATFMQLRGWASGDAVPVGAPMRPASDRAVLADIAERLGVLA
;
A
#
# COMPACT_ATOMS: atom_id res chain seq x y z
N GLY A 1 -12.58 -10.97 -19.70
CA GLY A 1 -12.72 -10.12 -18.51
C GLY A 1 -13.91 -9.22 -18.72
N HIS A 2 -14.83 -9.15 -17.76
CA HIS A 2 -16.15 -8.50 -17.89
C HIS A 2 -16.14 -6.97 -17.69
N GLY A 3 -15.02 -6.29 -17.99
CA GLY A 3 -14.88 -4.84 -17.76
C GLY A 3 -15.12 -4.42 -16.31
N ASP A 4 -15.40 -3.13 -16.10
CA ASP A 4 -15.69 -2.57 -14.78
C ASP A 4 -17.04 -3.09 -14.22
N ASP A 5 -18.05 -3.29 -15.08
CA ASP A 5 -19.35 -3.84 -14.69
C ASP A 5 -19.23 -5.20 -14.01
N GLY A 6 -18.47 -6.12 -14.60
CA GLY A 6 -18.28 -7.43 -14.00
C GLY A 6 -17.37 -7.42 -12.78
N TRP A 7 -16.50 -6.42 -12.64
CA TRP A 7 -15.74 -6.21 -11.40
C TRP A 7 -16.68 -5.81 -10.26
N LEU A 8 -17.59 -4.87 -10.52
CA LEU A 8 -18.60 -4.45 -9.55
C LEU A 8 -19.57 -5.58 -9.20
N ALA A 9 -20.05 -6.33 -10.20
CA ALA A 9 -20.93 -7.47 -9.99
C ALA A 9 -20.27 -8.54 -9.09
N GLY A 10 -18.95 -8.72 -9.20
CA GLY A 10 -18.18 -9.60 -8.30
C GLY A 10 -18.27 -9.16 -6.83
N TYR A 11 -18.12 -7.86 -6.55
CA TYR A 11 -18.26 -7.33 -5.19
C TYR A 11 -19.70 -7.38 -4.68
N GLN A 12 -20.70 -7.18 -5.54
CA GLN A 12 -22.11 -7.34 -5.18
C GLN A 12 -22.43 -8.80 -4.80
N ALA A 13 -21.85 -9.77 -5.51
CA ALA A 13 -22.00 -11.18 -5.16
C ALA A 13 -21.35 -11.48 -3.79
N ILE A 14 -20.13 -10.96 -3.54
CA ILE A 14 -19.46 -11.09 -2.23
C ILE A 14 -20.30 -10.46 -1.12
N ALA A 15 -20.90 -9.28 -1.37
CA ALA A 15 -21.75 -8.59 -0.41
C ALA A 15 -22.99 -9.39 0.02
N GLY A 16 -23.44 -10.34 -0.81
CA GLY A 16 -24.54 -11.26 -0.49
C GLY A 16 -24.14 -12.37 0.49
N GLU A 17 -22.85 -12.60 0.70
CA GLU A 17 -22.31 -13.77 1.43
C GLU A 17 -21.57 -13.39 2.73
N VAL A 18 -21.13 -12.14 2.88
CA VAL A 18 -20.33 -11.71 4.04
C VAL A 18 -20.83 -10.39 4.63
N ASP A 19 -20.70 -10.23 5.95
CA ASP A 19 -21.15 -9.03 6.66
C ASP A 19 -20.36 -7.78 6.28
N ARG A 20 -19.05 -7.92 6.07
CA ARG A 20 -18.13 -6.82 5.74
C ARG A 20 -16.95 -7.30 4.90
N PHE A 21 -16.51 -6.46 3.96
CA PHE A 21 -15.29 -6.67 3.20
C PHE A 21 -14.64 -5.34 2.79
N ILE A 22 -13.38 -5.43 2.34
CA ILE A 22 -12.64 -4.31 1.76
C ILE A 22 -12.44 -4.61 0.27
N GLY A 23 -12.83 -3.66 -0.59
CA GLY A 23 -12.56 -3.70 -2.02
C GLY A 23 -11.07 -3.52 -2.33
N PHE A 24 -10.65 -3.93 -3.52
CA PHE A 24 -9.24 -3.85 -3.92
C PHE A 24 -9.08 -3.49 -5.39
N GLU A 25 -8.52 -2.30 -5.63
CA GLU A 25 -8.00 -1.85 -6.90
C GLU A 25 -6.47 -2.08 -6.93
N LEU A 26 -5.98 -2.81 -7.93
CA LEU A 26 -4.56 -3.16 -8.04
C LEU A 26 -4.05 -2.88 -9.44
N GLY A 27 -3.06 -2.00 -9.59
CA GLY A 27 -2.53 -1.64 -10.91
C GLY A 27 -1.72 -2.77 -11.57
N GLN A 28 -1.60 -2.68 -12.90
CA GLN A 28 -0.95 -3.72 -13.71
C GLN A 28 0.56 -3.87 -13.47
N MET A 29 1.20 -2.86 -12.87
CA MET A 29 2.60 -2.95 -12.44
C MET A 29 2.83 -4.04 -11.38
N PHE A 30 1.80 -4.41 -10.62
CA PHE A 30 1.87 -5.49 -9.64
C PHE A 30 1.58 -6.86 -10.23
N VAL A 31 0.50 -6.98 -11.03
CA VAL A 31 0.08 -8.22 -11.70
C VAL A 31 -0.54 -7.91 -13.07
N PRO A 32 -0.34 -8.75 -14.10
CA PRO A 32 -0.81 -8.45 -15.46
C PRO A 32 -2.33 -8.24 -15.60
N TYR A 33 -3.11 -8.88 -14.74
CA TYR A 33 -4.58 -8.79 -14.72
C TYR A 33 -5.09 -7.72 -13.75
N GLY A 34 -4.22 -6.86 -13.23
CA GLY A 34 -4.57 -5.74 -12.36
C GLY A 34 -5.58 -4.81 -13.01
N ARG A 35 -6.41 -4.18 -12.17
CA ARG A 35 -7.44 -3.22 -12.56
C ARG A 35 -7.54 -2.07 -11.57
N ILE A 36 -7.54 -0.86 -12.13
CA ILE A 36 -8.00 0.38 -11.50
C ILE A 36 -9.29 0.75 -12.23
N VAL A 37 -10.41 0.87 -11.54
CA VAL A 37 -11.72 1.09 -12.17
C VAL A 37 -11.99 2.56 -12.44
N GLY A 38 -12.96 2.85 -13.30
CA GLY A 38 -13.47 4.20 -13.50
C GLY A 38 -14.15 4.77 -12.26
N LEU A 39 -14.29 6.10 -12.21
CA LEU A 39 -14.91 6.81 -11.09
C LEU A 39 -16.40 6.47 -10.91
N GLU A 40 -17.13 6.21 -12.00
CA GLU A 40 -18.53 5.77 -11.93
C GLU A 40 -18.66 4.43 -11.21
N THR A 41 -17.80 3.47 -11.53
CA THR A 41 -17.75 2.16 -10.87
C THR A 41 -17.29 2.26 -9.43
N TYR A 42 -16.33 3.13 -9.14
CA TYR A 42 -15.91 3.39 -7.76
C TYR A 42 -17.04 4.01 -6.94
N ALA A 43 -17.79 4.98 -7.49
CA ALA A 43 -18.96 5.54 -6.83
C ALA A 43 -20.01 4.45 -6.55
N ALA A 44 -20.26 3.54 -7.50
CA ALA A 44 -21.14 2.40 -7.27
C ALA A 44 -20.63 1.39 -6.22
N LEU A 45 -19.30 1.26 -6.03
CA LEU A 45 -18.73 0.47 -4.94
C LEU A 45 -19.04 1.08 -3.57
N LEU A 46 -19.03 2.42 -3.46
CA LEU A 46 -19.37 3.13 -2.22
C LEU A 46 -20.80 2.84 -1.78
N GLU A 47 -21.71 2.61 -2.73
CA GLU A 47 -23.12 2.28 -2.45
C GLU A 47 -23.32 0.86 -1.88
N ILE A 48 -22.31 -0.02 -1.90
CA ILE A 48 -22.42 -1.38 -1.34
C ILE A 48 -22.23 -1.32 0.19
N PRO A 49 -23.26 -1.56 1.02
CA PRO A 49 -23.17 -1.34 2.47
C PRO A 49 -22.10 -2.19 3.16
N GLN A 50 -21.94 -3.45 2.73
CA GLN A 50 -20.97 -4.41 3.24
C GLN A 50 -19.52 -4.07 2.84
N CYS A 51 -19.32 -3.28 1.79
CA CYS A 51 -18.01 -2.76 1.43
C CYS A 51 -17.69 -1.60 2.38
N ILE A 52 -16.79 -1.82 3.34
CA ILE A 52 -16.46 -0.81 4.37
C ILE A 52 -15.26 0.08 3.99
N GLY A 53 -14.59 -0.27 2.90
CA GLY A 53 -13.43 0.45 2.42
C GLY A 53 -12.89 -0.15 1.14
N ALA A 54 -11.93 0.51 0.52
CA ALA A 54 -11.22 -0.02 -0.64
C ALA A 54 -9.74 0.34 -0.58
N LYS A 55 -8.88 -0.65 -0.83
CA LYS A 55 -7.46 -0.43 -1.08
C LYS A 55 -7.24 0.04 -2.50
N HIS A 56 -6.58 1.18 -2.66
CA HIS A 56 -6.21 1.75 -3.96
C HIS A 56 -4.71 1.62 -4.22
N SER A 57 -4.30 0.74 -5.14
CA SER A 57 -2.88 0.47 -5.46
C SER A 57 -2.54 0.81 -6.92
N SER A 58 -2.87 2.03 -7.34
CA SER A 58 -2.51 2.56 -8.66
C SER A 58 -1.07 3.10 -8.72
N LEU A 59 -0.48 3.39 -7.56
CA LEU A 59 0.74 4.19 -7.40
C LEU A 59 0.63 5.64 -7.93
N ASP A 60 -0.60 6.16 -8.08
CA ASP A 60 -0.88 7.52 -8.55
C ASP A 60 -1.72 8.28 -7.51
N ARG A 61 -1.14 9.36 -6.96
CA ARG A 61 -1.82 10.22 -5.97
C ARG A 61 -3.07 10.88 -6.53
N THR A 62 -3.07 11.27 -7.81
CA THR A 62 -4.21 11.92 -8.45
C THR A 62 -5.41 11.00 -8.50
N LEU A 63 -5.19 9.73 -8.88
CA LEU A 63 -6.26 8.74 -8.90
C LEU A 63 -6.80 8.50 -7.49
N GLU A 64 -5.94 8.44 -6.47
CA GLU A 64 -6.35 8.27 -5.08
C GLU A 64 -7.13 9.48 -4.53
N TRP A 65 -6.68 10.71 -4.81
CA TRP A 65 -7.41 11.92 -4.44
C TRP A 65 -8.81 11.98 -5.06
N GLN A 66 -9.00 11.47 -6.28
CA GLN A 66 -10.34 11.37 -6.87
C GLN A 66 -11.25 10.42 -6.08
N ARG A 67 -10.70 9.33 -5.52
CA ARG A 67 -11.47 8.42 -4.65
C ARG A 67 -11.83 9.09 -3.33
N LEU A 68 -10.88 9.80 -2.73
CA LEU A 68 -11.11 10.58 -1.51
C LEU A 68 -12.22 11.63 -1.74
N ALA A 69 -12.16 12.38 -2.85
CA ALA A 69 -13.18 13.37 -3.18
C ALA A 69 -14.58 12.75 -3.35
N LEU A 70 -14.69 11.58 -3.99
CA LEU A 70 -15.97 10.86 -4.08
C LEU A 70 -16.44 10.37 -2.71
N ARG A 71 -15.53 9.78 -1.91
CA ARG A 71 -15.81 9.32 -0.55
C ARG A 71 -16.38 10.46 0.30
N ASP A 72 -15.73 11.62 0.29
CA ASP A 72 -16.10 12.77 1.10
C ASP A 72 -17.51 13.30 0.75
N VAL A 73 -17.92 13.19 -0.52
CA VAL A 73 -19.26 13.61 -0.97
C VAL A 73 -20.33 12.54 -0.70
N HIS A 74 -20.02 11.27 -0.93
CA HIS A 74 -21.04 10.21 -1.01
C HIS A 74 -21.11 9.32 0.24
N ARG A 75 -19.98 9.03 0.90
CA ARG A 75 -19.91 8.08 2.03
C ARG A 75 -18.68 8.34 2.91
N SER A 76 -18.76 9.37 3.76
CA SER A 76 -17.61 9.86 4.55
C SER A 76 -17.00 8.86 5.52
N ASP A 77 -17.74 7.82 5.93
CA ASP A 77 -17.29 6.73 6.79
C ASP A 77 -16.55 5.60 6.04
N PHE A 78 -16.55 5.62 4.70
CA PHE A 78 -15.84 4.62 3.90
C PHE A 78 -14.32 4.82 3.97
N MET A 79 -13.58 3.75 4.23
CA MET A 79 -12.11 3.80 4.30
C MET A 79 -11.49 3.79 2.90
N VAL A 80 -10.80 4.86 2.51
CA VAL A 80 -9.90 4.84 1.36
C VAL A 80 -8.53 4.45 1.87
N LEU A 81 -8.11 3.20 1.60
CA LEU A 81 -6.85 2.66 2.09
C LEU A 81 -5.78 2.86 1.02
N THR A 82 -4.79 3.70 1.28
CA THR A 82 -3.66 3.83 0.36
C THR A 82 -2.92 2.50 0.27
N GLY A 83 -2.77 2.03 -0.97
CA GLY A 83 -1.81 1.01 -1.36
C GLY A 83 -0.69 1.60 -2.21
N ASN A 84 -0.47 2.91 -2.09
CA ASN A 84 0.56 3.62 -2.82
C ASN A 84 1.87 3.63 -2.01
N ASP A 85 2.69 2.61 -2.20
CA ASP A 85 4.01 2.54 -1.55
C ASP A 85 5.00 3.63 -2.06
N LEU A 86 4.61 4.41 -3.08
CA LEU A 86 5.32 5.62 -3.57
C LEU A 86 4.69 6.93 -3.07
N GLY A 87 3.67 6.84 -2.22
CA GLY A 87 2.97 7.97 -1.63
C GLY A 87 2.33 7.60 -0.30
N ILE A 88 3.16 7.31 0.70
CA ILE A 88 2.69 6.89 2.02
C ILE A 88 2.15 8.05 2.87
N ASP A 89 2.41 9.28 2.43
CA ASP A 89 1.90 10.53 2.97
C ASP A 89 0.42 10.77 2.64
N MET A 90 -0.22 9.90 1.84
CA MET A 90 -1.66 9.97 1.57
C MET A 90 -2.52 9.96 2.85
N VAL A 91 -1.98 9.44 3.96
CA VAL A 91 -2.61 9.54 5.29
C VAL A 91 -2.85 10.98 5.75
N MET A 92 -2.00 11.92 5.34
CA MET A 92 -2.18 13.35 5.62
C MET A 92 -3.35 13.97 4.85
N TYR A 93 -3.80 13.30 3.79
CA TYR A 93 -4.87 13.77 2.91
C TYR A 93 -6.21 13.05 3.16
N GLY A 94 -6.29 12.20 4.20
CA GLY A 94 -7.52 11.53 4.61
C GLY A 94 -7.66 10.08 4.18
N SER A 95 -6.60 9.47 3.64
CA SER A 95 -6.54 8.01 3.46
C SER A 95 -6.20 7.32 4.78
N ASP A 96 -6.74 6.12 4.98
CA ASP A 96 -6.09 5.10 5.82
C ASP A 96 -4.98 4.42 5.00
N TYR A 97 -4.32 3.37 5.52
CA TYR A 97 -3.34 2.64 4.70
C TYR A 97 -3.40 1.11 4.85
N LEU A 98 -3.13 0.43 3.74
CA LEU A 98 -2.86 -1.01 3.69
C LEU A 98 -1.69 -1.22 2.71
N LEU A 99 -0.48 -0.99 3.20
CA LEU A 99 0.74 -0.87 2.40
C LEU A 99 1.59 -2.15 2.43
N GLY A 100 2.18 -2.52 1.29
CA GLY A 100 3.17 -3.59 1.27
C GLY A 100 4.44 -3.18 2.01
N LEU A 101 4.80 -1.90 1.91
CA LEU A 101 5.95 -1.28 2.56
C LEU A 101 5.91 -1.38 4.09
N SER A 102 4.72 -1.35 4.69
CA SER A 102 4.56 -1.50 6.14
C SER A 102 5.13 -2.84 6.67
N THR A 103 5.23 -3.86 5.82
CA THR A 103 5.84 -5.16 6.15
C THR A 103 7.34 -5.06 6.47
N PHE A 104 8.04 -4.03 5.97
CA PHE A 104 9.47 -3.85 6.19
C PHE A 104 9.76 -3.37 7.62
N ALA A 105 8.90 -2.50 8.15
CA ALA A 105 9.09 -1.88 9.46
C ALA A 105 7.76 -1.51 10.13
N PRO A 106 6.91 -2.50 10.48
CA PRO A 106 5.60 -2.24 11.08
C PRO A 106 5.69 -1.42 12.37
N ASP A 107 6.75 -1.63 13.15
CA ASP A 107 7.09 -0.86 14.35
C ASP A 107 7.35 0.62 14.05
N LEU A 108 8.06 0.94 12.97
CA LEU A 108 8.33 2.32 12.56
C LEU A 108 7.11 2.99 11.94
N PHE A 109 6.26 2.25 11.23
CA PHE A 109 4.97 2.76 10.77
C PHE A 109 4.06 3.10 11.95
N ALA A 110 4.01 2.26 12.99
CA ALA A 110 3.27 2.57 14.21
C ALA A 110 3.83 3.81 14.94
N ALA A 111 5.16 3.96 15.02
CA ALA A 111 5.78 5.16 15.58
C ALA A 111 5.45 6.42 14.77
N ARG A 112 5.52 6.34 13.43
CA ARG A 112 5.12 7.41 12.52
C ARG A 112 3.66 7.82 12.78
N ASP A 113 2.75 6.86 12.85
CA ASP A 113 1.32 7.14 13.07
C ASP A 113 1.08 7.81 14.43
N HIS A 114 1.78 7.38 15.47
CA HIS A 114 1.73 8.03 16.78
C HIS A 114 2.21 9.48 16.72
N HIS A 115 3.33 9.76 16.04
CA HIS A 115 3.81 11.14 15.88
C HIS A 115 2.81 12.02 15.14
N TRP A 116 2.14 11.48 14.10
CA TRP A 116 1.08 12.18 13.39
C TRP A 116 -0.10 12.51 14.32
N GLU A 117 -0.59 11.52 15.06
CA GLU A 117 -1.72 11.65 15.97
C GLU A 117 -1.45 12.68 17.08
N THR A 118 -0.22 12.74 17.61
CA THR A 118 0.16 13.66 18.68
C THR A 118 0.65 15.02 18.20
N GLY A 119 0.74 15.24 16.88
CA GLY A 119 1.29 16.48 16.30
C GLY A 119 2.79 16.66 16.54
N ASP A 120 3.53 15.56 16.71
CA ASP A 120 4.98 15.58 16.90
C ASP A 120 5.69 15.77 15.54
N PRO A 121 6.55 16.79 15.38
CA PRO A 121 7.28 17.02 14.13
C PRO A 121 8.24 15.89 13.73
N ALA A 122 8.58 14.96 14.64
CA ALA A 122 9.34 13.75 14.29
C ALA A 122 8.65 12.90 13.20
N PHE A 123 7.34 13.07 13.02
CA PHE A 123 6.58 12.48 11.91
C PHE A 123 7.26 12.71 10.55
N TYR A 124 7.68 13.94 10.25
CA TYR A 124 8.12 14.30 8.90
C TYR A 124 9.41 13.58 8.51
N GLU A 125 10.43 13.61 9.38
CA GLU A 125 11.71 12.94 9.14
C GLU A 125 11.55 11.42 9.04
N LEU A 126 10.73 10.82 9.91
CA LEU A 126 10.46 9.38 9.86
C LEU A 126 9.66 9.01 8.60
N ASN A 127 8.64 9.79 8.25
CA ASN A 127 7.85 9.58 7.04
C ASN A 127 8.71 9.69 5.78
N ASP A 128 9.62 10.66 5.71
CA ASP A 128 10.51 10.83 4.56
C ASP A 128 11.47 9.65 4.40
N MET A 129 12.01 9.13 5.51
CA MET A 129 12.86 7.94 5.47
C MET A 129 12.09 6.67 5.07
N LEU A 130 10.87 6.49 5.57
CA LEU A 130 9.99 5.41 5.14
C LEU A 130 9.59 5.59 3.67
N GLN A 131 9.33 6.80 3.21
CA GLN A 131 9.00 7.10 1.82
C GLN A 131 10.19 6.82 0.89
N TYR A 132 11.42 7.08 1.33
CA TYR A 132 12.63 6.69 0.61
C TYR A 132 12.74 5.17 0.46
N LEU A 133 12.50 4.41 1.54
CA LEU A 133 12.43 2.95 1.48
C LEU A 133 11.37 2.48 0.48
N GLY A 134 10.19 3.11 0.47
CA GLY A 134 9.12 2.85 -0.49
C GLY A 134 9.55 3.07 -1.93
N HIS A 135 10.08 4.26 -2.26
CA HIS A 135 10.57 4.58 -3.60
C HIS A 135 11.66 3.62 -4.07
N PHE A 136 12.60 3.28 -3.19
CA PHE A 136 13.68 2.36 -3.56
C PHE A 136 13.15 0.95 -3.81
N THR A 137 12.28 0.43 -2.96
CA THR A 137 11.88 -0.99 -2.98
C THR A 137 10.77 -1.31 -3.98
N PHE A 138 9.88 -0.35 -4.26
CA PHE A 138 8.77 -0.50 -5.20
C PHE A 138 9.07 -0.01 -6.62
N ARG A 139 10.33 0.39 -6.89
CA ARG A 139 10.79 0.75 -8.25
C ARG A 139 10.57 -0.37 -9.27
N PRO A 140 10.36 -0.07 -10.56
CA PRO A 140 10.21 -1.09 -11.59
C PRO A 140 11.38 -2.11 -11.64
N PRO A 141 11.11 -3.40 -11.89
CA PRO A 141 9.78 -4.02 -11.88
C PRO A 141 9.23 -4.08 -10.45
N THR A 142 8.04 -3.52 -10.23
CA THR A 142 7.42 -3.39 -8.90
C THR A 142 7.36 -4.70 -8.12
N PRO A 143 7.02 -5.88 -8.70
CA PRO A 143 6.88 -7.12 -7.94
C PRO A 143 8.18 -7.62 -7.29
N GLY A 144 9.34 -7.04 -7.65
CA GLY A 144 10.62 -7.26 -6.99
C GLY A 144 10.75 -6.64 -5.60
N TYR A 145 9.77 -5.84 -5.14
CA TYR A 145 9.75 -5.34 -3.76
C TYR A 145 9.81 -6.48 -2.72
N ARG A 146 9.24 -7.66 -3.05
CA ARG A 146 9.21 -8.84 -2.17
C ARG A 146 10.61 -9.35 -1.81
N HIS A 147 11.55 -9.28 -2.75
CA HIS A 147 12.93 -9.65 -2.49
C HIS A 147 13.58 -8.64 -1.53
N ASN A 148 13.41 -7.34 -1.79
CA ASN A 148 13.92 -6.32 -0.86
C ASN A 148 13.26 -6.39 0.52
N ALA A 149 11.99 -6.77 0.62
CA ALA A 149 11.33 -7.01 1.91
C ALA A 149 12.03 -8.13 2.68
N ALA A 150 12.31 -9.25 2.02
CA ALA A 150 13.02 -10.37 2.62
C ALA A 150 14.47 -10.00 2.99
N THR A 151 15.20 -9.28 2.13
CA THR A 151 16.54 -8.76 2.44
C THR A 151 16.52 -7.80 3.63
N PHE A 152 15.54 -6.90 3.72
CA PHE A 152 15.41 -5.97 4.84
C PHE A 152 15.09 -6.72 6.14
N MET A 153 14.18 -7.71 6.11
CA MET A 153 13.91 -8.58 7.26
C MET A 153 15.17 -9.33 7.72
N GLN A 154 16.01 -9.80 6.80
CA GLN A 154 17.29 -10.42 7.13
C GLN A 154 18.25 -9.41 7.78
N LEU A 155 18.38 -8.20 7.24
CA LEU A 155 19.23 -7.13 7.79
C LEU A 155 18.78 -6.70 9.20
N ARG A 156 17.48 -6.81 9.50
CA ARG A 156 16.90 -6.59 10.82
C ARG A 156 17.01 -7.79 11.77
N GLY A 157 17.57 -8.91 11.32
CA GLY A 157 17.66 -10.15 12.10
C GLY A 157 16.33 -10.89 12.30
N TRP A 158 15.28 -10.52 11.58
CA TRP A 158 13.94 -11.16 11.68
C TRP A 158 13.83 -12.44 10.87
N ALA A 159 14.70 -12.62 9.88
CA ALA A 159 14.78 -13.80 9.03
C ALA A 159 16.24 -14.23 8.87
N SER A 160 16.46 -15.53 8.64
CA SER A 160 17.80 -16.07 8.37
C SER A 160 18.29 -15.83 6.93
N GLY A 161 17.39 -15.44 6.03
CA GLY A 161 17.64 -15.32 4.59
C GLY A 161 16.62 -14.44 3.89
N ASP A 162 16.89 -14.13 2.62
CA ASP A 162 16.06 -13.29 1.74
C ASP A 162 15.35 -14.07 0.63
N ALA A 163 15.20 -15.39 0.83
CA ALA A 163 14.55 -16.26 -0.14
C ALA A 163 13.10 -15.84 -0.42
N VAL A 164 12.73 -15.84 -1.70
CA VAL A 164 11.37 -15.56 -2.19
C VAL A 164 10.83 -16.75 -2.97
N PRO A 165 9.49 -16.88 -3.14
CA PRO A 165 8.90 -17.95 -3.93
C PRO A 165 9.48 -18.04 -5.35
N VAL A 166 9.56 -19.25 -5.88
CA VAL A 166 10.06 -19.52 -7.24
C VAL A 166 9.31 -18.67 -8.27
N GLY A 167 10.06 -17.98 -9.13
CA GLY A 167 9.51 -17.10 -10.17
C GLY A 167 9.23 -15.67 -9.73
N ALA A 168 9.38 -15.34 -8.43
CA ALA A 168 9.36 -13.94 -8.00
C ALA A 168 10.62 -13.20 -8.52
N PRO A 169 10.49 -11.96 -9.02
CA PRO A 169 11.64 -11.18 -9.44
C PRO A 169 12.61 -10.94 -8.27
N MET A 170 13.87 -11.28 -8.47
CA MET A 170 14.95 -10.93 -7.55
C MET A 170 15.49 -9.53 -7.86
N ARG A 171 16.12 -8.92 -6.86
CA ARG A 171 16.81 -7.63 -7.00
C ARG A 171 18.32 -7.85 -7.08
N PRO A 172 19.08 -6.93 -7.71
CA PRO A 172 20.53 -7.04 -7.77
C PRO A 172 21.15 -7.02 -6.36
N ALA A 173 22.29 -7.70 -6.19
CA ALA A 173 23.00 -7.75 -4.91
C ALA A 173 23.39 -6.36 -4.35
N SER A 174 23.51 -5.35 -5.21
CA SER A 174 23.77 -3.95 -4.83
C SER A 174 22.67 -3.37 -3.94
N ASP A 175 21.43 -3.86 -4.02
CA ASP A 175 20.32 -3.36 -3.20
C ASP A 175 20.61 -3.56 -1.70
N ARG A 176 21.32 -4.63 -1.33
CA ARG A 176 21.63 -4.93 0.07
C ARG A 176 22.39 -3.80 0.75
N ALA A 177 23.32 -3.14 0.05
CA ALA A 177 24.09 -2.03 0.61
C ALA A 177 23.20 -0.79 0.87
N VAL A 178 22.28 -0.49 -0.06
CA VAL A 178 21.32 0.62 0.10
C VAL A 178 20.32 0.32 1.22
N LEU A 179 19.82 -0.92 1.29
CA LEU A 179 18.91 -1.35 2.35
C LEU A 179 19.58 -1.34 3.73
N ALA A 180 20.87 -1.67 3.81
CA ALA A 180 21.63 -1.60 5.05
C ALA A 180 21.80 -0.14 5.52
N ASP A 181 22.11 0.79 4.61
CA ASP A 181 22.15 2.23 4.92
C ASP A 181 20.80 2.74 5.43
N ILE A 182 19.70 2.36 4.75
CA ILE A 182 18.36 2.73 5.20
C ILE A 182 18.06 2.13 6.59
N ALA A 183 18.39 0.87 6.83
CA ALA A 183 18.19 0.21 8.12
C ALA A 183 19.01 0.86 9.24
N GLU A 184 20.25 1.25 8.98
CA GLU A 184 21.11 1.96 9.93
C GLU A 184 20.53 3.33 10.27
N ARG A 185 20.12 4.11 9.26
CA ARG A 185 19.50 5.44 9.46
C ARG A 185 18.16 5.38 10.17
N LEU A 186 17.43 4.29 10.01
CA LEU A 186 16.19 4.01 10.75
C LEU A 186 16.44 3.37 12.13
N GLY A 187 17.70 3.06 12.48
CA GLY A 187 18.05 2.48 13.78
C GLY A 187 17.60 1.04 13.97
N VAL A 188 17.43 0.28 12.88
CA VAL A 188 16.88 -1.10 12.91
C VAL A 188 17.81 -2.16 12.33
N LEU A 189 19.03 -1.81 11.94
CA LEU A 189 20.06 -2.77 11.52
C LEU A 189 20.50 -3.63 12.72
N ALA A 190 20.56 -4.95 12.52
CA ALA A 190 20.95 -5.93 13.55
C ALA A 190 22.47 -6.10 13.72
#